data_AF-A0A2S7PEI1-F1
#
_entry.id   AF-A0A2S7PEI1-F1
#
_cell.length_a   1.000
_cell.length_b   1.000
_cell.length_c   1.000
_cell.angle_alpha   90.00
_cell.angle_beta   90.00
_cell.angle_gamma   90.00
#
_symmetry.space_group_name_H-M   'P 1'
#
loop_
_entity.id
_entity.type
_entity.pdbx_description
1 polymer ?
#
loop_
_entity_poly.entity_id
_entity_poly.type
_entity_poly.pdbx_seq_one_letter_code
_entity_poly.pdbx_strand_id
1 'polypeptide(L)'
;MPSLNTTLALANATMRAVVWQGTPYSMAVVDVPRPTIQAGTDAIVRITTAAICGTDLHTYHGVYGSAEVPWIMGHEGIGIVDEIGSAVSGIAVGDHCDYRAHGWESNESVVVWAGG
;
A
#
# COMPACT_ATOMS: atom_id res chain seq x y z
N MET A 1 -18.49 -24.39 0.31
CA MET A 1 -17.59 -23.69 1.24
C MET A 1 -16.17 -23.89 0.74
N PRO A 2 -15.34 -22.85 0.58
CA PRO A 2 -13.96 -23.02 0.16
C PRO A 2 -13.17 -23.84 1.19
N SER A 3 -12.15 -24.57 0.73
CA SER A 3 -11.29 -25.35 1.63
C SER A 3 -10.41 -24.43 2.48
N LEU A 4 -9.95 -24.89 3.66
CA LEU A 4 -8.99 -24.15 4.50
C LEU A 4 -7.75 -23.73 3.69
N ASN A 5 -7.24 -24.59 2.81
CA ASN A 5 -6.10 -24.26 1.95
C ASN A 5 -6.44 -23.16 0.94
N THR A 6 -7.66 -23.14 0.42
CA THR A 6 -8.14 -22.07 -0.48
C THR A 6 -8.29 -20.75 0.28
N THR A 7 -8.83 -20.77 1.49
CA THR A 7 -8.95 -19.57 2.33
C THR A 7 -7.58 -19.02 2.73
N LEU A 8 -6.62 -19.88 3.08
CA LEU A 8 -5.25 -19.49 3.40
C LEU A 8 -4.49 -18.97 2.16
N ALA A 9 -4.68 -19.59 1.00
CA ALA A 9 -4.08 -19.13 -0.25
C ALA A 9 -4.66 -17.77 -0.68
N LEU A 10 -5.98 -17.56 -0.51
CA LEU A 10 -6.61 -16.27 -0.75
C LEU A 10 -6.12 -15.21 0.24
N ALA A 11 -5.98 -15.54 1.53
CA ALA A 11 -5.40 -14.65 2.53
C ALA A 11 -3.93 -14.30 2.21
N ASN A 12 -3.18 -15.19 1.58
CA ASN A 12 -1.82 -14.90 1.09
C ASN A 12 -1.78 -14.12 -0.23
N ALA A 13 -2.91 -14.02 -0.95
CA ALA A 13 -3.05 -13.30 -2.22
C ALA A 13 -3.63 -11.88 -2.03
N THR A 14 -4.23 -11.59 -0.87
CA THR A 14 -4.79 -10.29 -0.54
C THR A 14 -4.08 -9.63 0.64
N MET A 15 -4.22 -8.31 0.76
CA MET A 15 -3.82 -7.49 1.89
C MET A 15 -4.99 -6.59 2.29
N ARG A 16 -4.98 -6.00 3.49
CA ARG A 16 -6.02 -5.04 3.87
C ARG A 16 -5.58 -3.62 3.57
N ALA A 17 -6.53 -2.80 3.18
CA ALA A 17 -6.31 -1.42 2.82
C ALA A 17 -7.39 -0.52 3.44
N VAL A 18 -6.98 0.61 4.03
CA VAL A 18 -7.90 1.71 4.34
C VAL A 18 -8.20 2.47 3.05
N VAL A 19 -9.46 2.48 2.65
CA VAL A 19 -9.90 3.15 1.42
C VAL A 19 -10.90 4.25 1.71
N TRP A 20 -10.78 5.35 0.97
CA TRP A 20 -11.79 6.39 0.87
C TRP A 20 -12.79 6.05 -0.24
N GLN A 21 -14.08 6.11 0.09
CA GLN A 21 -15.16 5.66 -0.80
C GLN A 21 -15.66 6.74 -1.79
N GLY A 22 -14.97 7.88 -1.91
CA GLY A 22 -15.39 8.96 -2.80
C GLY A 22 -16.35 9.99 -2.19
N THR A 23 -16.75 9.80 -0.94
CA THR A 23 -17.66 10.71 -0.23
C THR A 23 -17.00 11.16 1.08
N PRO A 24 -17.10 12.45 1.47
CA PRO A 24 -16.58 12.93 2.75
C PRO A 24 -16.94 12.01 3.91
N TYR A 25 -15.98 11.77 4.79
CA TYR A 25 -16.09 10.95 6.01
C TYR A 25 -16.28 9.45 5.77
N SER A 26 -16.30 8.99 4.52
CA SER A 26 -16.54 7.59 4.17
C SER A 26 -15.23 6.82 3.97
N MET A 27 -14.78 6.16 5.03
CA MET A 27 -13.61 5.29 5.05
C MET A 27 -14.02 3.85 5.33
N ALA A 28 -13.35 2.89 4.69
CA ALA A 28 -13.53 1.47 4.96
C ALA A 28 -12.19 0.73 4.99
N VAL A 29 -12.14 -0.41 5.66
CA VAL A 29 -11.04 -1.37 5.51
C VAL A 29 -11.54 -2.48 4.59
N VAL A 30 -10.83 -2.74 3.50
CA VAL A 30 -11.19 -3.75 2.51
C VAL A 30 -9.99 -4.64 2.18
N ASP A 31 -10.26 -5.89 1.79
CA ASP A 31 -9.24 -6.76 1.20
C ASP A 31 -9.00 -6.36 -0.26
N VAL A 32 -7.74 -6.14 -0.63
CA VAL A 32 -7.28 -5.84 -1.99
C VAL A 32 -6.20 -6.85 -2.40
N PRO A 33 -5.95 -7.07 -3.69
CA PRO A 33 -4.82 -7.92 -4.12
C PRO A 33 -3.51 -7.41 -3.53
N ARG A 34 -2.64 -8.33 -3.10
CA ARG A 34 -1.25 -7.96 -2.78
C ARG A 34 -0.58 -7.41 -4.03
N PRO A 35 0.25 -6.36 -3.91
CA PRO A 35 1.05 -5.90 -5.04
C PRO A 35 2.02 -6.99 -5.48
N THR A 36 2.42 -6.90 -6.73
CA THR A 36 3.51 -7.69 -7.31
C THR A 36 4.49 -6.73 -7.96
N ILE A 37 5.77 -7.10 -7.99
CA ILE A 37 6.81 -6.36 -8.72
C ILE A 37 6.37 -6.20 -10.19
N GLN A 38 6.29 -4.96 -10.68
CA GLN A 38 5.91 -4.64 -12.06
C GLN A 38 7.14 -4.38 -12.92
N ALA A 39 8.14 -3.69 -12.35
CA ALA A 39 9.42 -3.39 -12.97
C ALA A 39 10.58 -3.90 -12.10
N GLY A 40 11.72 -4.20 -12.75
CA GLY A 40 12.92 -4.66 -12.03
C GLY A 40 13.46 -3.64 -11.00
N THR A 41 13.02 -2.39 -11.05
CA THR A 41 13.40 -1.32 -10.12
C THR A 41 12.50 -1.23 -8.88
N ASP A 42 11.40 -1.95 -8.85
CA ASP A 42 10.42 -1.84 -7.78
C ASP A 42 10.87 -2.57 -6.52
N ALA A 43 10.37 -2.14 -5.36
CA ALA A 43 10.40 -2.91 -4.13
C ALA A 43 8.99 -2.99 -3.54
N ILE A 44 8.64 -4.11 -2.92
CA ILE A 44 7.43 -4.23 -2.10
C ILE A 44 7.84 -4.06 -0.65
N VAL A 45 7.19 -3.11 0.04
CA VAL A 45 7.40 -2.85 1.46
C VAL A 45 6.17 -3.24 2.23
N ARG A 46 6.30 -4.18 3.18
CA ARG A 46 5.24 -4.50 4.13
C ARG A 46 5.20 -3.44 5.22
N ILE A 47 4.10 -2.68 5.25
CA ILE A 47 3.94 -1.57 6.19
C ILE A 47 3.69 -2.11 7.59
N THR A 48 4.43 -1.59 8.56
CA THR A 48 4.29 -1.95 9.98
C THR A 48 3.61 -0.86 10.78
N THR A 49 3.85 0.40 10.41
CA THR A 49 3.29 1.59 11.06
C THR A 49 2.99 2.62 9.99
N ALA A 50 1.77 3.16 9.98
CA ALA A 50 1.39 4.28 9.13
C ALA A 50 1.29 5.57 9.97
N ALA A 51 1.72 6.69 9.40
CA ALA A 51 1.46 8.01 9.96
C ALA A 51 0.19 8.60 9.35
N ILE A 52 -0.33 9.66 9.97
CA ILE A 52 -1.44 10.45 9.45
C ILE A 52 -0.93 11.87 9.24
N CYS A 53 -1.12 12.39 8.03
CA CYS A 53 -0.77 13.74 7.64
C CYS A 53 -2.02 14.60 7.42
N GLY A 54 -1.85 15.92 7.37
CA GLY A 54 -2.92 16.84 7.01
C GLY A 54 -3.54 16.55 5.64
N THR A 55 -2.75 16.01 4.71
CA THR A 55 -3.21 15.58 3.40
C THR A 55 -4.22 14.44 3.48
N ASP A 56 -4.03 13.46 4.37
CA ASP A 56 -5.00 12.38 4.59
C ASP A 56 -6.31 12.94 5.15
N LEU A 57 -6.23 13.96 6.00
CA LEU A 57 -7.41 14.65 6.53
C LEU A 57 -8.15 15.41 5.42
N HIS A 58 -7.44 16.07 4.50
CA HIS A 58 -8.07 16.72 3.36
C HIS A 58 -8.84 15.72 2.48
N THR A 59 -8.29 14.52 2.24
CA THR A 59 -9.02 13.46 1.53
C THR A 59 -10.19 12.93 2.35
N TYR A 60 -10.03 12.75 3.67
CA TYR A 60 -11.11 12.37 4.57
C TYR A 60 -12.28 13.34 4.54
N HIS A 61 -12.02 14.65 4.47
CA HIS A 61 -13.04 15.69 4.34
C HIS A 61 -13.57 15.85 2.90
N GLY A 62 -13.03 15.11 1.91
CA GLY A 62 -13.39 15.22 0.50
C GLY A 62 -12.96 16.53 -0.16
N VAL A 63 -11.95 17.20 0.40
CA VAL A 63 -11.32 18.41 -0.18
C VAL A 63 -10.36 18.02 -1.30
N TYR A 64 -9.64 16.91 -1.10
CA TYR A 64 -8.85 16.22 -2.12
C TYR A 64 -9.41 14.81 -2.32
N GLY A 65 -9.10 14.18 -3.45
CA GLY A 65 -9.68 12.91 -3.83
C GLY A 65 -9.51 12.63 -5.32
N SER A 66 -9.91 11.43 -5.74
CA SER A 66 -9.71 10.88 -7.11
C SER A 66 -11.09 10.58 -7.63
N ALA A 67 -11.21 10.67 -8.95
CA ALA A 67 -12.36 10.14 -9.65
C ALA A 67 -12.40 8.61 -9.57
N GLU A 68 -11.27 7.95 -9.31
CA GLU A 68 -11.15 6.50 -9.14
C GLU A 68 -11.37 6.12 -7.69
N VAL A 69 -12.52 5.50 -7.42
CA VAL A 69 -12.95 5.07 -6.09
C VAL A 69 -13.30 3.57 -6.12
N PRO A 70 -13.02 2.82 -5.04
CA PRO A 70 -12.45 3.25 -3.76
C PRO A 70 -10.94 3.56 -3.85
N TRP A 71 -10.51 4.66 -3.24
CA TRP A 71 -9.10 5.11 -3.25
C TRP A 71 -8.39 4.66 -1.97
N ILE A 72 -7.36 3.84 -2.13
CA ILE A 72 -6.34 3.47 -1.12
C ILE A 72 -5.60 4.68 -0.47
N MET A 73 -5.80 4.88 0.83
CA MET A 73 -5.30 6.02 1.62
C MET A 73 -3.92 5.82 2.22
N GLY A 74 -3.20 6.92 2.45
CA GLY A 74 -1.90 6.95 3.13
C GLY A 74 -0.76 7.19 2.16
N HIS A 75 0.29 7.83 2.65
CA HIS A 75 1.51 8.13 1.88
C HIS A 75 2.76 8.29 2.77
N GLU A 76 2.61 8.02 4.08
CA GLU A 76 3.67 8.15 5.08
C GLU A 76 3.64 6.94 6.02
N GLY A 77 4.74 6.22 6.13
CA GLY A 77 4.82 5.05 7.00
C GLY A 77 6.22 4.49 7.15
N ILE A 78 6.33 3.44 7.96
CA ILE A 78 7.55 2.66 8.17
C ILE A 78 7.21 1.21 7.90
N GLY A 79 8.11 0.51 7.21
CA GLY A 79 7.91 -0.88 6.84
C GLY A 79 9.18 -1.70 6.81
N ILE A 80 9.00 -2.93 6.35
CA ILE A 80 10.06 -3.90 6.11
C ILE A 80 10.01 -4.28 4.64
N VAL A 81 11.15 -4.27 3.95
CA VAL A 81 11.24 -4.72 2.55
C VAL A 81 10.87 -6.21 2.47
N ASP A 82 9.81 -6.52 1.73
CA ASP A 82 9.23 -7.87 1.56
C ASP A 82 9.72 -8.53 0.27
N GLU A 83 9.83 -7.77 -0.81
CA GLU A 83 10.31 -8.22 -2.13
C GLU A 83 11.05 -7.09 -2.85
N ILE A 84 12.01 -7.42 -3.70
CA ILE A 84 12.73 -6.45 -4.54
C ILE A 84 12.83 -6.95 -5.98
N GLY A 85 12.76 -6.02 -6.92
CA GLY A 85 12.98 -6.29 -8.34
C GLY A 85 14.45 -6.57 -8.66
N SER A 86 14.68 -7.15 -9.84
CA SER A 86 15.99 -7.64 -10.28
C SER A 86 17.07 -6.57 -10.50
N ALA A 87 16.66 -5.30 -10.63
CA ALA A 87 17.54 -4.14 -10.83
C ALA A 87 17.68 -3.28 -9.56
N VAL A 88 17.04 -3.66 -8.44
CA VAL A 88 17.21 -2.98 -7.15
C VAL A 88 18.58 -3.30 -6.57
N SER A 89 19.26 -2.28 -6.08
CA SER A 89 20.51 -2.40 -5.34
C SER A 89 20.54 -1.40 -4.18
N GLY A 90 21.35 -1.66 -3.16
CA GLY A 90 21.50 -0.76 -2.00
C GLY A 90 20.49 -0.97 -0.87
N ILE A 91 19.47 -1.82 -1.06
CA ILE A 91 18.57 -2.33 -0.02
C ILE A 91 18.39 -3.84 -0.19
N ALA A 92 18.04 -4.54 0.89
CA ALA A 92 17.80 -5.97 0.92
C ALA A 92 16.42 -6.30 1.51
N VAL A 93 15.87 -7.46 1.14
CA VAL A 93 14.69 -8.03 1.81
C VAL A 93 14.99 -8.19 3.29
N GLY A 94 14.09 -7.69 4.14
CA GLY A 94 14.24 -7.63 5.59
C GLY A 94 14.73 -6.28 6.13
N ASP A 95 15.20 -5.36 5.28
CA ASP A 95 15.59 -4.02 5.72
C ASP A 95 14.40 -3.21 6.20
N HIS A 96 14.63 -2.36 7.20
CA HIS A 96 13.66 -1.37 7.67
C HIS A 96 13.81 -0.08 6.87
N CYS A 97 12.69 0.45 6.36
CA CYS A 97 12.68 1.70 5.62
C CYS A 97 11.55 2.64 6.06
N ASP A 98 11.84 3.94 6.03
CA ASP A 98 10.83 5.00 5.99
C ASP A 98 10.28 5.06 4.57
N TYR A 99 8.97 4.95 4.45
CA TYR A 99 8.22 5.06 3.22
C TYR A 99 7.52 6.42 3.17
N ARG A 100 7.86 7.19 2.14
CA ARG A 100 7.16 8.41 1.74
C ARG A 100 6.88 8.33 0.24
N ALA A 101 5.62 8.26 -0.17
CA ALA A 101 5.30 8.42 -1.58
C ALA A 101 5.03 9.88 -1.92
N HIS A 102 5.74 10.37 -2.94
CA HIS A 102 5.43 11.61 -3.64
C HIS A 102 4.52 11.31 -4.83
N GLY A 103 3.30 10.84 -4.56
CA GLY A 103 2.38 10.31 -5.57
C GLY A 103 1.42 9.34 -4.89
N TRP A 104 0.14 9.46 -5.16
CA TRP A 104 -0.87 9.05 -4.21
C TRP A 104 -1.27 7.57 -4.26
N GLU A 105 -0.43 6.67 -3.75
CA GLU A 105 -0.80 5.26 -3.57
C GLU A 105 -0.07 4.66 -2.36
N SER A 106 -0.80 4.19 -1.33
CA SER A 106 -0.23 3.32 -0.29
C SER A 106 -1.27 2.54 0.51
N ASN A 107 -1.07 1.23 0.75
CA ASN A 107 -1.58 0.49 1.93
C ASN A 107 -0.84 -0.85 2.08
N GLU A 108 -0.90 -1.48 3.27
CA GLU A 108 -0.25 -2.70 3.86
C GLU A 108 0.92 -3.41 3.11
N SER A 109 0.98 -3.41 1.79
CA SER A 109 2.19 -3.55 0.99
C SER A 109 2.22 -2.48 -0.12
N VAL A 110 3.24 -1.62 -0.10
CA VAL A 110 3.42 -0.56 -1.11
C VAL A 110 4.44 -1.02 -2.14
N VAL A 111 4.16 -0.79 -3.43
CA VAL A 111 5.21 -0.79 -4.47
C VAL A 111 5.95 0.53 -4.34
N VAL A 112 7.15 0.48 -3.76
CA VAL A 112 8.01 1.64 -3.60
C VAL A 112 9.09 1.57 -4.67
N TRP A 113 9.13 2.65 -5.47
CA TRP A 113 10.29 3.20 -6.18
C TRP A 113 10.49 2.84 -7.66
N ALA A 114 10.42 3.87 -8.52
CA ALA A 114 11.10 3.92 -9.81
C ALA A 114 12.32 4.83 -9.64
N GLY A 115 13.50 4.21 -9.58
CA GLY A 115 14.74 4.92 -9.35
C GLY A 115 15.25 5.78 -10.48
N GLY A 116 15.66 6.97 -10.09
CA GLY A 116 16.85 7.68 -10.57
C GLY A 116 17.56 8.28 -9.36
#